data_AF-A0A3N0A3D6-F1
#
_entry.id   AF-A0A3N0A3D6-F1
#
_cell.length_a   1.000
_cell.length_b   1.000
_cell.length_c   1.000
_cell.angle_alpha   90.00
_cell.angle_beta   90.00
_cell.angle_gamma   90.00
#
_symmetry.space_group_name_H-M   'P 1'
#
loop_
_entity.id
_entity.type
_entity.pdbx_description
1 polymer ?
#
loop_
_entity_poly.entity_id
_entity_poly.type
_entity_poly.pdbx_seq_one_letter_code
_entity_poly.pdbx_strand_id
1 'polypeptide(L)' 'MTEEPITEPDTEDAPVEAPMETFEVNYSCLRCGTAVANAELSRLPEIKCICGFRVFTKIRPPVVKTVKAI' A
#
# COMPACT_ATOMS: atom_id res chain seq x y z
N MET A 1 42.91 -7.94 -37.37
CA MET A 1 42.06 -8.15 -38.55
C MET A 1 40.76 -8.68 -37.98
N THR A 2 39.88 -7.79 -37.51
CA THR A 2 38.65 -7.32 -38.21
C THR A 2 37.75 -8.52 -38.53
N GLU A 3 36.50 -8.62 -38.06
CA GLU A 3 35.44 -7.62 -38.01
C GLU A 3 34.43 -7.94 -36.89
N GLU A 4 33.87 -6.91 -36.24
CA GLU A 4 32.51 -6.94 -35.72
C GLU A 4 31.53 -6.82 -36.91
N PRO A 5 30.29 -7.34 -36.81
CA PRO A 5 29.21 -6.36 -36.79
C PRO A 5 28.02 -6.70 -35.87
N ILE A 6 27.64 -5.68 -35.07
CA ILE A 6 26.31 -5.17 -34.78
C ILE A 6 25.13 -6.15 -34.62
N THR A 7 24.62 -6.24 -33.39
CA THR A 7 23.19 -6.47 -33.15
C THR A 7 22.60 -5.17 -32.60
N GLU A 8 21.53 -4.73 -33.24
CA GLU A 8 20.85 -3.46 -33.06
C GLU A 8 20.32 -3.26 -31.62
N PRO A 9 20.39 -2.04 -31.06
CA PRO A 9 19.81 -1.74 -29.77
C PRO A 9 18.34 -1.34 -29.95
N ASP A 10 17.44 -2.32 -30.02
CA ASP A 10 16.00 -2.06 -29.93
C ASP A 10 15.41 -2.94 -28.83
N THR A 11 15.47 -2.45 -27.59
CA THR A 11 14.53 -2.87 -26.56
C THR A 11 13.78 -1.63 -26.15
N GLU A 12 12.77 -1.36 -26.98
CA GLU A 12 11.44 -0.87 -26.64
C GLU A 12 11.34 -0.35 -25.20
N ASP A 13 11.15 0.96 -25.10
CA ASP A 13 10.72 1.67 -23.91
C ASP A 13 9.52 0.96 -23.26
N ALA A 14 9.81 0.04 -22.35
CA ALA A 14 8.85 -0.38 -21.36
C ALA A 14 8.59 0.84 -20.46
N PRO A 15 7.35 1.34 -20.35
CA PRO A 15 7.04 2.28 -19.28
C PRO A 15 7.36 1.54 -17.98
N VAL A 16 8.40 2.00 -17.29
CA VAL A 16 8.69 1.63 -15.92
C VAL A 16 7.47 2.10 -15.13
N GLU A 17 6.50 1.21 -14.96
CA GLU A 17 5.38 1.41 -14.06
C GLU A 17 5.99 1.61 -12.68
N ALA A 18 6.11 2.87 -12.29
CA ALA A 18 6.51 3.25 -10.95
C ALA A 18 5.64 2.42 -9.98
N PRO A 19 6.24 1.68 -9.03
CA PRO A 19 5.47 0.87 -8.11
C PRO A 19 4.51 1.81 -7.39
N MET A 20 3.22 1.60 -7.62
CA MET A 20 2.16 2.29 -6.92
C MET A 20 2.41 2.03 -5.44
N GLU A 21 2.90 3.03 -4.69
CA GLU A 21 3.21 2.82 -3.28
C GLU A 21 1.94 2.38 -2.55
N THR A 22 1.85 1.08 -2.26
CA THR A 22 0.75 0.50 -1.51
C THR A 22 0.96 0.84 -0.06
N PHE A 23 0.49 2.01 0.36
CA PHE A 23 0.54 2.40 1.77
C PHE A 23 -0.27 1.40 2.60
N GLU A 24 0.39 0.71 3.52
CA GLU A 24 -0.27 -0.16 4.48
C GLU A 24 -1.11 0.70 5.44
N VAL A 25 -2.43 0.64 5.25
CA VAL A 25 -3.39 1.33 6.11
C VAL A 25 -3.86 0.38 7.21
N ASN A 26 -3.56 0.75 8.45
CA ASN A 26 -3.98 0.01 9.64
C ASN A 26 -5.27 0.61 10.22
N TYR A 27 -6.18 -0.26 10.61
CA TYR A 27 -7.46 0.10 11.21
C TYR A 27 -7.54 -0.47 12.62
N SER A 28 -8.10 0.27 13.56
CA SER A 28 -8.39 -0.22 14.92
C SER A 28 -9.88 -0.49 15.10
N CYS A 29 -10.22 -1.65 15.66
CA CYS A 29 -11.60 -1.94 16.05
C CYS A 29 -12.01 -1.10 17.27
N LEU A 30 -13.20 -0.48 17.22
CA LEU A 30 -13.68 0.40 18.29
C LEU A 30 -14.02 -0.33 19.60
N ARG A 31 -14.26 -1.65 19.56
CA ARG A 31 -14.69 -2.44 20.73
C ARG A 31 -13.57 -3.21 21.42
N CYS A 32 -12.60 -3.73 20.66
CA CYS A 32 -11.51 -4.55 21.19
C CYS A 32 -10.13 -3.94 20.96
N GLY A 33 -10.02 -2.85 20.19
CA GLY A 33 -8.76 -2.15 19.96
C GLY A 33 -7.77 -2.90 19.06
N THR A 34 -8.12 -4.06 18.52
CA THR A 34 -7.23 -4.83 17.64
C THR A 34 -6.92 -4.03 16.37
N ALA A 35 -5.63 -3.88 16.08
CA ALA A 35 -5.14 -3.29 14.83
C ALA A 35 -5.16 -4.36 13.72
N VAL A 36 -5.86 -4.07 12.64
CA VAL A 36 -6.05 -4.96 11.50
C VAL A 36 -5.67 -4.23 10.22
N ALA A 37 -4.94 -4.89 9.31
CA ALA A 37 -4.52 -4.33 8.03
C ALA A 37 -5.63 -4.44 6.96
N ASN A 38 -5.61 -3.54 5.96
CA ASN A 38 -6.54 -3.59 4.84
C ASN A 38 -6.56 -4.97 4.12
N ALA A 39 -5.39 -5.61 3.99
CA ALA A 39 -5.26 -6.91 3.36
C ALA A 39 -6.02 -8.04 4.08
N GLU A 40 -6.26 -7.93 5.38
CA GLU A 40 -7.08 -8.91 6.11
C GLU A 40 -8.57 -8.65 5.94
N LEU A 41 -8.97 -7.38 5.81
CA LEU A 41 -10.33 -6.96 5.55
C LEU A 41 -10.80 -7.30 4.13
N SER A 42 -9.91 -7.35 3.15
CA SER A 42 -10.23 -7.73 1.77
C SER A 42 -10.30 -9.24 1.54
N ARG A 43 -9.69 -10.05 2.42
CA ARG A 43 -9.75 -11.52 2.37
C ARG A 43 -11.07 -12.07 2.88
N LEU A 44 -11.70 -11.39 3.85
CA LEU A 44 -13.02 -11.76 4.32
C LEU A 44 -14.10 -11.09 3.45
N PRO A 45 -15.15 -11.80 3.02
CA PRO A 45 -16.23 -11.24 2.19
C PRO A 45 -17.05 -10.15 2.91
N GLU A 46 -16.86 -9.97 4.21
CA GLU A 46 -17.45 -8.91 5.01
C GLU A 46 -16.43 -8.26 5.95
N ILE A 47 -16.51 -6.93 6.08
CA ILE A 47 -15.67 -6.16 6.99
C ILE A 47 -16.11 -6.35 8.44
N LYS A 48 -15.52 -7.32 9.11
CA LYS A 48 -15.79 -7.68 10.50
C LYS A 48 -14.51 -7.86 11.27
N CYS A 49 -14.51 -7.42 12.52
CA CYS A 49 -13.46 -7.77 13.46
C CYS A 49 -13.70 -9.18 14.01
N ILE A 50 -12.65 -9.83 14.54
CA ILE A 50 -12.76 -11.13 15.23
C ILE A 50 -13.77 -11.14 16.39
N CYS A 51 -14.15 -9.96 16.90
CA CYS A 51 -15.15 -9.77 17.94
C CYS A 51 -16.58 -9.58 17.40
N GLY A 52 -16.80 -9.67 16.08
CA GLY A 52 -18.10 -9.49 15.42
C GLY A 52 -18.53 -8.02 15.21
N PHE A 53 -17.73 -7.06 15.67
CA PHE A 53 -18.00 -5.63 15.50
C PHE A 53 -17.56 -5.15 14.11
N ARG A 54 -18.32 -4.22 13.50
CA ARG A 54 -18.11 -3.75 12.11
C ARG A 54 -17.52 -2.33 12.00
N VAL A 55 -17.36 -1.63 13.11
CA VAL A 55 -16.86 -0.25 13.11
C VAL A 55 -15.36 -0.24 13.40
N PHE A 56 -14.61 0.32 12.47
CA PHE A 56 -13.17 0.49 12.54
C PHE A 56 -12.80 1.97 12.38
N THR A 57 -11.79 2.42 13.12
CA THR A 57 -11.19 3.75 12.97
C THR A 57 -9.84 3.61 12.28
N LYS A 58 -9.51 4.52 11.34
CA LYS A 58 -8.21 4.52 10.67
C LYS A 58 -7.14 5.05 11.63
N ILE A 59 -6.07 4.30 11.84
CA ILE A 59 -4.95 4.74 12.67
C ILE A 59 -4.21 5.86 11.92
N ARG A 60 -3.82 6.90 12.64
CA ARG A 60 -3.05 8.01 12.06
C ARG A 60 -1.73 7.45 11.50
N PRO A 61 -1.42 7.69 10.21
CA PRO A 61 -0.12 7.30 9.65
C PRO A 61 1.04 7.96 10.43
N PRO A 62 2.22 7.33 10.48
CA PRO A 62 3.40 7.90 11.16
C PRO A 62 3.95 9.17 10.46
N VAL A 63 3.38 9.58 9.32
CA VAL A 63 3.77 10.78 8.59
C VAL A 63 3.45 12.03 9.44
N VAL A 64 4.50 12.74 9.84
CA VAL A 64 4.39 13.98 10.60
C VAL A 64 3.70 15.06 9.77
N LYS A 65 2.63 15.65 10.34
CA LYS A 65 1.96 16.80 9.75
C LYS A 65 2.39 18.05 10.48
N THR A 66 3.06 18.97 9.77
CA THR A 66 3.40 20.30 10.30
C THR A 66 2.17 21.18 10.28
N VAL A 67 1.76 21.67 11.45
CA VAL A 67 0.64 22.62 11.61
C VAL A 67 1.23 23.96 12.02
N LYS A 68 0.91 25.04 11.29
CA LYS A 68 1.31 26.40 11.69
C LYS A 68 0.53 26.77 12.96
N ALA A 69 1.24 27.20 14.00
CA ALA A 69 0.60 27.86 15.14
C ALA A 69 0.11 29.24 14.68
N ILE A 70 -1.06 29.66 15.17
CA ILE A 70 -1.62 31.01 14.97
C ILE A 70 -0.59 32.06 15.40
#